data_AF-A0A8I2YLE5-F1
#
_entry.id   AF-A0A8I2YLE5-F1
#
_cell.length_a   1.000
_cell.length_b   1.000
_cell.length_c   1.000
_cell.angle_alpha   90.00
_cell.angle_beta   90.00
_cell.angle_gamma   90.00
#
_symmetry.space_group_name_H-M   'P 1'
#
loop_
_entity.id
_entity.type
_entity.pdbx_description
1 polymer ?
#
loop_
_entity_poly.entity_id
_entity_poly.type
_entity_poly.pdbx_seq_one_letter_code
_entity_poly.pdbx_strand_id
1 'polypeptide(L)'
;MPWPEKVIRQFQTIVPNPSESDFQGAYNKLLNTLFPPDTHFTVVPQYLKPATSTSSDYIVAFEILFENRPVFILELKKPADLRFISLRQAADVQIRERMGDLAGQLRTRLRCNYYNELWNLDQCPIPTLHAVSAMGTQLCFYHLDTIDVAANIKPDNIPKHPTKVNDTAPMQRWDCDILDAEGEARLRAVVDSIMAACENIDNP
;
A
#
# COMPACT_ATOMS: atom_id res chain seq x y z
N MET A 1 7.19 16.79 12.97
CA MET A 1 6.38 16.83 14.20
C MET A 1 5.97 15.40 14.53
N PRO A 2 5.85 15.00 15.79
CA PRO A 2 5.37 13.67 16.15
C PRO A 2 3.91 13.47 15.70
N TRP A 3 3.49 12.23 15.51
CA TRP A 3 2.08 11.90 15.25
C TRP A 3 1.16 12.55 16.29
N PRO A 4 -0.04 13.03 15.88
CA PRO A 4 -1.01 13.55 16.84
C PRO A 4 -1.32 12.53 17.93
N GLU A 5 -1.45 12.98 19.18
CA GLU A 5 -1.62 12.09 20.34
C GLU A 5 -2.82 11.14 20.17
N LYS A 6 -3.89 11.60 19.51
CA LYS A 6 -5.06 10.78 19.18
C LYS A 6 -4.74 9.55 18.33
N VAL A 7 -3.73 9.63 17.46
CA VAL A 7 -3.26 8.53 16.60
C VAL A 7 -2.43 7.55 17.45
N ILE A 8 -1.45 8.07 18.18
CA ILE A 8 -0.59 7.26 19.07
C ILE A 8 -1.43 6.47 20.08
N ARG A 9 -2.40 7.11 20.74
CA ARG A 9 -3.30 6.45 21.68
C ARG A 9 -4.05 5.28 21.05
N GLN A 10 -4.38 5.35 19.76
CA GLN A 10 -5.09 4.26 19.06
C GLN A 10 -4.18 3.05 18.81
N PHE A 11 -2.90 3.27 18.50
CA PHE A 11 -1.94 2.16 18.41
C PHE A 11 -1.67 1.53 19.78
N GLN A 12 -1.74 2.32 20.86
CA GLN A 12 -1.56 1.82 22.23
C GLN A 12 -2.74 0.98 22.74
N THR A 13 -3.93 1.03 22.13
CA THR A 13 -5.06 0.17 22.53
C THR A 13 -4.96 -1.25 21.98
N ILE A 14 -3.98 -1.54 21.12
CA ILE A 14 -3.83 -2.83 20.46
C ILE A 14 -3.42 -3.89 21.50
N VAL A 15 -4.17 -5.00 21.52
CA VAL A 15 -3.94 -6.08 22.47
C VAL A 15 -2.67 -6.88 22.15
N PRO A 16 -2.08 -7.60 23.12
CA PRO A 16 -1.01 -8.54 22.84
C PRO A 16 -1.45 -9.65 21.87
N ASN A 17 -0.54 -10.09 20.99
CA ASN A 17 -0.80 -11.04 19.90
C ASN A 17 -1.94 -10.63 18.96
N PRO A 18 -1.85 -9.41 18.38
CA PRO A 18 -2.93 -8.86 17.57
C PRO A 18 -3.10 -9.58 16.23
N SER A 19 -4.34 -9.59 15.78
CA SER A 19 -4.76 -9.90 14.41
C SER A 19 -4.62 -8.68 13.49
N GLU A 20 -4.80 -8.85 12.19
CA GLU A 20 -4.79 -7.71 11.24
C GLU A 20 -5.89 -6.69 11.55
N SER A 21 -7.09 -7.15 11.91
CA SER A 21 -8.24 -6.29 12.21
C SER A 21 -8.01 -5.38 13.42
N ASP A 22 -7.17 -5.79 14.38
CA ASP A 22 -6.85 -4.98 15.56
C ASP A 22 -6.07 -3.70 15.19
N PHE A 23 -5.32 -3.74 14.09
CA PHE A 23 -4.60 -2.58 13.54
C PHE A 23 -5.48 -1.68 12.67
N GLN A 24 -6.62 -2.18 12.18
CA GLN A 24 -7.45 -1.46 11.21
C GLN A 24 -7.90 -0.10 11.75
N GLY A 25 -8.36 -0.04 13.00
CA GLY A 25 -8.79 1.22 13.62
C GLY A 25 -7.65 2.24 13.75
N ALA A 26 -6.45 1.77 14.08
CA ALA A 26 -5.26 2.61 14.22
C ALA A 26 -4.80 3.17 12.88
N TYR A 27 -4.68 2.32 11.86
CA TYR A 27 -4.32 2.76 10.51
C TYR A 27 -5.40 3.63 9.86
N ASN A 28 -6.68 3.31 10.03
CA ASN A 28 -7.76 4.15 9.52
C ASN A 28 -7.67 5.57 10.09
N LYS A 29 -7.39 5.69 11.40
CA LYS A 29 -7.23 6.99 12.06
C LYS A 29 -5.99 7.74 11.61
N LEU A 30 -4.87 7.04 11.43
CA LEU A 30 -3.63 7.59 10.88
C LEU A 30 -3.84 8.11 9.45
N LEU A 31 -4.42 7.28 8.58
CA LEU A 31 -4.67 7.61 7.17
C LEU A 31 -5.65 8.77 7.02
N ASN A 32 -6.73 8.84 7.80
CA ASN A 32 -7.63 10.01 7.79
C ASN A 32 -7.01 11.26 8.42
N THR A 33 -5.90 11.13 9.15
CA THR A 33 -5.11 12.28 9.62
C THR A 33 -4.16 12.77 8.52
N LEU A 34 -3.63 11.85 7.70
CA LEU A 34 -2.75 12.15 6.58
C LEU A 34 -3.52 12.61 5.34
N PHE A 35 -4.72 12.07 5.11
CA PHE A 35 -5.63 12.37 4.01
C PHE A 35 -6.97 12.79 4.61
N PRO A 36 -7.13 14.08 4.96
CA PRO A 36 -8.33 14.56 5.64
C PRO A 36 -9.58 14.40 4.75
N PRO A 37 -10.74 14.01 5.31
CA PRO A 37 -11.95 13.71 4.54
C PRO A 37 -12.63 14.94 3.92
N ASP A 38 -12.20 16.14 4.31
CA ASP A 38 -12.63 17.43 3.73
C ASP A 38 -11.79 17.86 2.52
N THR A 39 -10.90 16.98 2.04
CA THR A 39 -10.09 17.17 0.82
C THR A 39 -10.60 16.32 -0.34
N HIS A 40 -9.90 16.35 -1.47
CA HIS A 40 -10.18 15.50 -2.64
C HIS A 40 -9.78 14.03 -2.45
N PHE A 41 -9.20 13.68 -1.30
CA PHE A 41 -8.79 12.32 -0.98
C PHE A 41 -9.89 11.56 -0.24
N THR A 42 -10.04 10.27 -0.57
CA THR A 42 -10.91 9.32 0.14
C THR A 42 -10.10 8.15 0.63
N VAL A 43 -10.19 7.83 1.92
CA VAL A 43 -9.61 6.60 2.49
C VAL A 43 -10.64 5.48 2.43
N VAL A 44 -10.39 4.45 1.62
CA VAL A 44 -11.31 3.32 1.41
C VAL A 44 -10.72 2.05 2.01
N PRO A 45 -11.33 1.47 3.06
CA PRO A 45 -10.96 0.13 3.52
C PRO A 45 -11.47 -0.93 2.53
N GLN A 46 -10.58 -1.80 2.09
CA GLN A 46 -10.84 -2.91 1.19
C GLN A 46 -10.62 -4.24 1.92
N TYR A 47 -11.55 -5.17 1.74
CA TYR A 47 -11.43 -6.54 2.22
C TYR A 47 -11.28 -7.47 1.03
N LEU A 48 -10.04 -7.64 0.58
CA LEU A 48 -9.74 -8.34 -0.66
C LEU A 48 -9.62 -9.84 -0.40
N LYS A 49 -10.17 -10.65 -1.30
CA LYS A 49 -9.90 -12.09 -1.31
C LYS A 49 -8.71 -12.36 -2.23
N PRO A 50 -7.59 -12.93 -1.76
CA PRO A 50 -6.47 -13.23 -2.63
C PRO A 50 -6.91 -14.20 -3.72
N ALA A 51 -6.62 -13.89 -5.00
CA ALA A 51 -7.04 -14.70 -6.15
C ALA A 51 -6.53 -16.15 -6.10
N THR A 52 -5.40 -16.36 -5.41
CA THR A 52 -4.66 -17.62 -5.31
C THR A 52 -4.86 -18.34 -3.96
N SER A 53 -5.62 -17.74 -3.03
CA SER A 53 -5.83 -18.33 -1.71
C SER A 53 -6.93 -19.39 -1.75
N THR A 54 -6.58 -20.61 -1.33
CA THR A 54 -7.55 -21.65 -0.93
C THR A 54 -8.11 -21.44 0.48
N SER A 55 -7.64 -20.42 1.21
CA SER A 55 -8.11 -20.06 2.55
C SER A 55 -9.21 -19.00 2.51
N SER A 56 -9.99 -18.93 3.59
CA SER A 56 -11.03 -17.91 3.80
C SER A 56 -10.49 -16.58 4.34
N ASP A 57 -9.16 -16.39 4.33
CA ASP A 57 -8.56 -15.20 4.93
C ASP A 57 -8.66 -14.01 3.96
N TYR A 58 -9.36 -12.97 4.43
CA TYR A 58 -9.45 -11.70 3.73
C TYR A 58 -8.22 -10.85 4.06
N ILE A 59 -7.73 -10.14 3.05
CA ILE A 59 -6.71 -9.12 3.18
C ILE A 59 -7.41 -7.84 3.64
N VAL A 60 -6.94 -7.26 4.74
CA VAL A 60 -7.31 -5.89 5.09
C VAL A 60 -6.34 -4.94 4.39
N ALA A 61 -6.84 -4.15 3.47
CA ALA A 61 -6.09 -3.11 2.77
C ALA A 61 -6.80 -1.77 2.87
N PHE A 62 -6.06 -0.68 2.70
CA PHE A 62 -6.59 0.65 2.51
C PHE A 62 -6.13 1.16 1.15
N GLU A 63 -7.06 1.74 0.42
CA GLU A 63 -6.79 2.43 -0.83
C GLU A 63 -7.15 3.89 -0.64
N ILE A 64 -6.21 4.76 -0.97
CA ILE A 64 -6.41 6.19 -0.93
C ILE A 64 -6.69 6.60 -2.36
N LEU A 65 -7.86 7.17 -2.57
CA LEU A 65 -8.32 7.63 -3.86
C LEU A 65 -8.23 9.15 -3.90
N PHE A 66 -7.71 9.70 -4.99
CA PHE A 66 -7.81 11.11 -5.35
C PHE A 66 -8.84 11.22 -6.47
N GLU A 67 -9.98 11.87 -6.22
CA GLU A 67 -11.09 11.96 -7.19
C GLU A 67 -11.52 10.58 -7.76
N ASN A 68 -11.67 9.58 -6.89
CA ASN A 68 -11.98 8.18 -7.21
C ASN A 68 -10.87 7.38 -7.93
N ARG A 69 -9.68 7.97 -8.14
CA ARG A 69 -8.53 7.29 -8.76
C ARG A 69 -7.48 6.89 -7.71
N PRO A 70 -6.94 5.67 -7.72
CA PRO A 70 -6.04 5.20 -6.68
C PRO A 70 -4.66 5.88 -6.73
N VAL A 71 -4.19 6.43 -5.61
CA VAL A 71 -2.86 7.06 -5.49
C VAL A 71 -1.94 6.36 -4.50
N PHE A 72 -2.51 5.63 -3.54
CA PHE A 72 -1.75 4.96 -2.49
C PHE A 72 -2.47 3.71 -1.97
N ILE A 73 -1.67 2.70 -1.61
CA ILE A 73 -2.15 1.41 -1.09
C ILE A 73 -1.45 1.14 0.24
N LEU A 74 -2.18 0.68 1.25
CA LEU A 74 -1.60 0.15 2.48
C LEU A 74 -2.22 -1.20 2.81
N GLU A 75 -1.43 -2.27 2.78
CA GLU A 75 -1.89 -3.61 3.15
C GLU A 75 -1.48 -3.96 4.58
N LEU A 76 -2.40 -4.53 5.35
CA LEU A 76 -2.15 -5.00 6.71
C LEU A 76 -1.93 -6.51 6.76
N LYS A 77 -0.95 -6.90 7.58
CA LYS A 77 -0.57 -8.25 7.95
C LYS A 77 -0.30 -8.34 9.44
N LYS A 78 -0.33 -9.55 10.01
CA LYS A 78 -0.10 -9.73 11.45
C LYS A 78 1.37 -9.46 11.76
N PRO A 79 1.70 -8.90 12.94
CA PRO A 79 3.10 -8.69 13.30
C PRO A 79 3.90 -10.00 13.38
N ALA A 80 3.24 -11.10 13.76
CA ALA A 80 3.87 -12.41 13.85
C ALA A 80 4.33 -12.95 12.49
N ASP A 81 3.68 -12.53 11.39
CA ASP A 81 4.00 -12.96 10.02
C ASP A 81 5.42 -12.57 9.63
N LEU A 82 5.93 -11.48 10.19
CA LEU A 82 7.29 -10.99 9.96
C LEU A 82 8.36 -12.03 10.33
N ARG A 83 8.05 -13.00 11.20
CA ARG A 83 9.01 -14.05 11.59
C ARG A 83 9.12 -15.18 10.56
N PHE A 84 8.14 -15.35 9.69
CA PHE A 84 8.05 -16.48 8.77
C PHE A 84 8.38 -16.08 7.33
N ILE A 85 9.40 -16.70 6.74
CA ILE A 85 9.82 -16.45 5.34
C ILE A 85 8.64 -16.57 4.37
N SER A 86 7.81 -17.61 4.54
CA SER A 86 6.66 -17.86 3.66
C SER A 86 5.61 -16.75 3.70
N LEU A 87 5.36 -16.17 4.88
CA LEU A 87 4.35 -15.13 5.05
C LEU A 87 4.86 -13.76 4.59
N ARG A 88 6.16 -13.48 4.77
CA ARG A 88 6.82 -12.33 4.14
C ARG A 88 6.78 -12.40 2.62
N GLN A 89 7.08 -13.58 2.06
CA GLN A 89 6.98 -13.80 0.62
C GLN A 89 5.54 -13.60 0.13
N ALA A 90 4.55 -14.13 0.84
CA ALA A 90 3.15 -13.96 0.48
C ALA A 90 2.74 -12.47 0.49
N ALA A 91 3.17 -11.70 1.50
CA ALA A 91 2.91 -10.26 1.58
C ALA A 91 3.56 -9.48 0.42
N ASP A 92 4.81 -9.80 0.06
CA ASP A 92 5.52 -9.15 -1.06
C ASP A 92 4.85 -9.49 -2.42
N VAL A 93 4.45 -10.74 -2.64
CA VAL A 93 3.73 -11.13 -3.86
C VAL A 93 2.40 -10.39 -3.96
N GLN A 94 1.64 -10.37 -2.88
CA GLN A 94 0.29 -9.83 -2.86
C GLN A 94 0.26 -8.32 -3.13
N ILE A 95 1.13 -7.54 -2.48
CA ILE A 95 1.17 -6.09 -2.73
C ILE A 95 1.60 -5.78 -4.16
N ARG A 96 2.52 -6.57 -4.75
CA ARG A 96 2.94 -6.43 -6.15
C ARG A 96 1.82 -6.78 -7.11
N GLU A 97 1.05 -7.83 -6.84
CA GLU A 97 -0.16 -8.17 -7.59
C GLU A 97 -1.15 -7.01 -7.56
N ARG A 98 -1.42 -6.44 -6.37
CA ARG A 98 -2.34 -5.30 -6.23
C ARG A 98 -1.85 -4.06 -6.97
N MET A 99 -0.56 -3.71 -6.85
CA MET A 99 0.04 -2.63 -7.65
C MET A 99 -0.07 -2.93 -9.14
N GLY A 100 0.13 -4.19 -9.54
CA GLY A 100 -0.01 -4.66 -10.91
C GLY A 100 -1.44 -4.58 -11.44
N ASP A 101 -2.47 -4.78 -10.61
CA ASP A 101 -3.87 -4.62 -11.01
C ASP A 101 -4.23 -3.15 -11.22
N LEU A 102 -3.86 -2.29 -10.27
CA LEU A 102 -4.14 -0.85 -10.34
C LEU A 102 -3.31 -0.16 -11.45
N ALA A 103 -2.08 -0.63 -11.70
CA ALA A 103 -1.27 -0.16 -12.82
C ALA A 103 -1.61 -0.88 -14.15
N GLY A 104 -2.05 -2.14 -14.12
CA GLY A 104 -2.35 -2.95 -15.30
C GLY A 104 -3.59 -2.47 -16.05
N GLN A 105 -4.53 -1.83 -15.35
CA GLN A 105 -5.61 -1.05 -15.96
C GLN A 105 -5.10 0.13 -16.81
N LEU A 106 -3.83 0.55 -16.67
CA LEU A 106 -3.15 1.49 -17.59
C LEU A 106 -2.76 0.82 -18.93
N ARG A 107 -2.51 -0.49 -18.94
CA ARG A 107 -1.92 -1.22 -20.08
C ARG A 107 -2.93 -1.70 -21.13
N THR A 108 -4.21 -1.81 -20.79
CA THR A 108 -5.27 -2.22 -21.73
C THR A 108 -5.63 -1.15 -22.78
N ARG A 109 -5.07 0.07 -22.66
CA ARG A 109 -5.22 1.16 -23.63
C ARG A 109 -4.76 0.82 -25.05
N LEU A 110 -3.91 -0.18 -25.24
CA LEU A 110 -3.50 -0.58 -26.59
C LEU A 110 -4.58 -1.35 -27.37
N ARG A 111 -5.76 -1.64 -26.79
CA ARG A 111 -6.78 -2.48 -27.48
C ARG A 111 -8.23 -1.98 -27.51
N CYS A 112 -8.59 -0.84 -26.92
CA CYS A 112 -9.99 -0.42 -26.85
C CYS A 112 -10.21 1.05 -27.26
N ASN A 113 -10.18 1.32 -28.58
CA ASN A 113 -10.59 2.59 -29.19
C ASN A 113 -12.10 2.61 -29.51
N TYR A 114 -13.00 2.51 -28.51
CA TYR A 114 -14.43 2.60 -28.81
C TYR A 114 -15.29 3.46 -27.86
N TYR A 115 -14.82 3.83 -26.67
CA TYR A 115 -15.50 4.81 -25.80
C TYR A 115 -14.47 5.61 -24.98
N ASN A 116 -14.07 6.78 -25.48
CA ASN A 116 -12.88 7.51 -25.04
C ASN A 116 -13.06 8.46 -23.83
N GLU A 117 -14.10 8.35 -23.00
CA GLU A 117 -14.31 9.35 -21.93
C GLU A 117 -14.78 8.79 -20.56
N LEU A 118 -15.22 7.53 -20.45
CA LEU A 118 -15.89 7.02 -19.23
C LEU A 118 -15.12 5.99 -18.38
N TRP A 119 -13.94 5.51 -18.81
CA TRP A 119 -13.22 4.40 -18.15
C TRP A 119 -11.79 4.74 -17.66
N ASN A 120 -11.41 6.02 -17.63
CA ASN A 120 -10.11 6.45 -17.06
C ASN A 120 -10.12 6.58 -15.52
N LEU A 121 -11.23 6.22 -14.86
CA LEU A 121 -11.43 6.42 -13.43
C LEU A 121 -10.66 5.45 -12.52
N ASP A 122 -10.11 4.36 -13.06
CA ASP A 122 -9.44 3.35 -12.24
C ASP A 122 -7.90 3.49 -12.24
N GLN A 123 -7.36 4.49 -12.94
CA GLN A 123 -5.92 4.65 -13.17
C GLN A 123 -5.27 5.61 -12.18
N CYS A 124 -4.04 5.29 -11.76
CA CYS A 124 -3.25 6.19 -10.92
C CYS A 124 -3.00 7.53 -11.65
N PRO A 125 -3.45 8.68 -11.09
CA PRO A 125 -3.32 9.99 -11.72
C PRO A 125 -1.89 10.50 -11.83
N ILE A 126 -1.05 10.03 -10.92
CA ILE A 126 0.27 10.59 -10.64
C ILE A 126 1.37 9.69 -11.22
N PRO A 127 2.56 10.23 -11.51
CA PRO A 127 3.67 9.49 -12.12
C PRO A 127 4.18 8.28 -11.31
N THR A 128 3.83 8.19 -10.04
CA THR A 128 4.33 7.13 -9.15
C THR A 128 3.21 6.61 -8.27
N LEU A 129 2.89 5.33 -8.41
CA LEU A 129 2.01 4.62 -7.50
C LEU A 129 2.82 4.14 -6.30
N HIS A 130 2.48 4.64 -5.12
CA HIS A 130 3.10 4.22 -3.87
C HIS A 130 2.27 3.13 -3.19
N ALA A 131 2.95 2.18 -2.55
CA ALA A 131 2.28 1.17 -1.73
C ALA A 131 3.10 0.85 -0.47
N VAL A 132 2.43 0.46 0.60
CA VAL A 132 3.06 0.05 1.86
C VAL A 132 2.51 -1.30 2.31
N SER A 133 3.40 -2.25 2.58
CA SER A 133 3.06 -3.48 3.27
C SER A 133 3.40 -3.31 4.75
N ALA A 134 2.39 -3.40 5.62
CA ALA A 134 2.53 -3.23 7.06
C ALA A 134 2.33 -4.57 7.78
N MET A 135 3.35 -5.02 8.50
CA MET A 135 3.28 -6.15 9.43
C MET A 135 3.18 -5.61 10.85
N GLY A 136 1.95 -5.39 11.32
CA GLY A 136 1.73 -4.57 12.51
C GLY A 136 2.15 -3.13 12.28
N THR A 137 3.17 -2.66 13.02
CA THR A 137 3.75 -1.32 12.89
C THR A 137 4.95 -1.26 11.95
N GLN A 138 5.50 -2.41 11.56
CA GLN A 138 6.69 -2.49 10.71
C GLN A 138 6.29 -2.37 9.24
N LEU A 139 6.93 -1.44 8.51
CA LEU A 139 6.56 -1.02 7.17
C LEU A 139 7.62 -1.40 6.13
N CYS A 140 7.16 -1.92 5.00
CA CYS A 140 7.93 -2.01 3.77
C CYS A 140 7.29 -1.12 2.70
N PHE A 141 8.11 -0.31 2.04
CA PHE A 141 7.67 0.68 1.06
C PHE A 141 7.92 0.18 -0.36
N TYR A 142 6.92 0.35 -1.21
CA TYR A 142 6.97 0.02 -2.61
C TYR A 142 6.62 1.24 -3.46
N HIS A 143 7.20 1.30 -4.65
CA HIS A 143 6.83 2.29 -5.65
C HIS A 143 6.93 1.71 -7.05
N LEU A 144 6.06 2.21 -7.94
CA LEU A 144 6.00 1.86 -9.35
C LEU A 144 5.82 3.15 -10.15
N ASP A 145 6.70 3.38 -11.11
CA ASP A 145 6.51 4.43 -12.11
C ASP A 145 5.34 4.02 -13.02
N THR A 146 4.34 4.89 -13.14
CA THR A 146 3.10 4.65 -13.89
C THR A 146 3.18 5.17 -15.32
N ILE A 147 4.21 5.95 -15.65
CA ILE A 147 4.47 6.51 -16.99
C ILE A 147 5.27 5.49 -17.81
N ASP A 148 6.32 4.91 -17.23
CA ASP A 148 7.13 3.90 -17.90
C ASP A 148 6.48 2.50 -17.83
N VAL A 149 5.99 2.04 -18.99
CA VAL A 149 5.37 0.72 -19.12
C VAL A 149 6.34 -0.42 -18.77
N ALA A 150 7.65 -0.23 -18.91
CA ALA A 150 8.67 -1.20 -18.55
C ALA A 150 9.17 -1.06 -17.10
N ALA A 151 8.61 -0.13 -16.32
CA ALA A 151 9.02 0.10 -14.95
C ALA A 151 8.88 -1.15 -14.08
N ASN A 152 9.89 -1.36 -13.25
CA ASN A 152 9.88 -2.42 -12.23
C ASN A 152 9.34 -1.85 -10.92
N ILE A 153 8.52 -2.64 -10.22
CA ILE A 153 8.12 -2.34 -8.85
C ILE A 153 9.36 -2.45 -7.96
N LYS A 154 9.69 -1.36 -7.26
CA LYS A 154 10.76 -1.33 -6.27
C LYS A 154 10.20 -1.56 -4.85
N PRO A 155 10.96 -2.22 -3.94
CA PRO A 155 12.23 -2.91 -4.17
C PRO A 155 12.10 -4.07 -5.16
N ASP A 156 13.19 -4.49 -5.80
CA ASP A 156 13.14 -5.55 -6.81
C ASP A 156 12.69 -6.90 -6.22
N ASN A 157 11.93 -7.66 -6.99
CA ASN A 157 11.53 -9.01 -6.60
C ASN A 157 12.76 -9.94 -6.56
N ILE A 158 12.90 -10.75 -5.50
CA ILE A 158 13.94 -11.78 -5.43
C ILE A 158 13.31 -13.10 -5.90
N PRO A 159 13.79 -13.69 -7.02
CA PRO A 159 13.20 -14.91 -7.54
C PRO A 159 13.32 -16.08 -6.56
N LYS A 160 12.25 -16.87 -6.45
CA LYS A 160 12.27 -18.13 -5.71
C LYS A 160 13.18 -19.12 -6.42
N HIS A 161 14.08 -19.76 -5.67
CA HIS A 161 14.93 -20.81 -6.22
C HIS A 161 14.09 -22.07 -6.46
N PRO A 162 14.19 -22.74 -7.64
CA PRO A 162 13.30 -23.84 -8.00
C PRO A 162 13.42 -25.05 -7.06
N THR A 163 14.59 -25.25 -6.46
CA THR A 163 14.90 -26.43 -5.62
C THR A 163 15.38 -26.10 -4.20
N LYS A 164 15.44 -24.83 -3.81
CA LYS A 164 15.99 -24.41 -2.52
C LYS A 164 15.02 -23.44 -1.84
N VAL A 165 14.94 -23.52 -0.52
CA VAL A 165 14.27 -22.48 0.27
C VAL A 165 15.23 -21.30 0.38
N ASN A 166 14.93 -20.21 -0.33
CA ASN A 166 15.61 -18.94 -0.21
C ASN A 166 14.64 -17.88 0.31
N ASP A 167 15.17 -16.91 1.06
CA ASP A 167 14.38 -15.78 1.52
C ASP A 167 14.19 -14.78 0.36
N THR A 168 12.99 -14.79 -0.22
CA THR A 168 12.61 -13.93 -1.35
C THR A 168 12.10 -12.56 -0.91
N ALA A 169 11.78 -12.43 0.38
CA ALA A 169 11.30 -11.20 0.99
C ALA A 169 11.98 -11.06 2.36
N PRO A 170 13.27 -10.64 2.37
CA PRO A 170 14.05 -10.54 3.59
C PRO A 170 13.36 -9.65 4.61
N MET A 171 13.46 -10.02 5.88
CA MET A 171 12.84 -9.28 7.00
C MET A 171 13.25 -7.81 7.02
N GLN A 172 14.46 -7.49 6.57
CA GLN A 172 15.01 -6.13 6.44
C GLN A 172 14.24 -5.24 5.44
N ARG A 173 13.27 -5.78 4.69
CA ARG A 173 12.35 -4.95 3.91
C ARG A 173 11.34 -4.20 4.78
N TRP A 174 10.95 -4.81 5.90
CA TRP A 174 10.11 -4.18 6.92
C TRP A 174 11.03 -3.62 8.00
N ASP A 175 11.90 -2.68 7.61
CA ASP A 175 12.95 -2.09 8.47
C ASP A 175 12.47 -0.89 9.28
N CYS A 176 11.21 -0.52 9.14
CA CYS A 176 10.73 0.80 9.50
C CYS A 176 9.52 0.70 10.42
N ASP A 177 9.64 1.10 11.69
CA ASP A 177 8.47 1.20 12.59
C ASP A 177 7.74 2.53 12.39
N ILE A 178 6.45 2.48 12.09
CA ILE A 178 5.62 3.67 11.90
C ILE A 178 5.50 4.56 13.14
N LEU A 179 5.70 4.00 14.34
CA LEU A 179 5.60 4.75 15.60
C LEU A 179 6.90 5.45 15.97
N ASP A 180 8.00 5.12 15.31
CA ASP A 180 9.29 5.78 15.50
C ASP A 180 9.44 6.99 14.57
N ALA A 181 10.32 7.92 14.95
CA ALA A 181 10.51 9.17 14.23
C ALA A 181 10.94 8.96 12.76
N GLU A 182 11.74 7.92 12.49
CA GLU A 182 12.16 7.58 11.13
C GLU A 182 10.96 7.11 10.29
N GLY A 183 10.14 6.21 10.81
CA GLY A 183 9.01 5.68 10.06
C GLY A 183 7.89 6.67 9.87
N GLU A 184 7.70 7.56 10.85
CA GLU A 184 6.87 8.73 10.67
C GLU A 184 7.37 9.59 9.50
N ALA A 185 8.65 9.96 9.51
CA ALA A 185 9.23 10.80 8.46
C ALA A 185 9.13 10.15 7.08
N ARG A 186 9.41 8.85 6.97
CA ARG A 186 9.32 8.10 5.70
C ARG A 186 7.91 8.04 5.16
N LEU A 187 6.91 7.73 6.00
CA LEU A 187 5.51 7.71 5.55
C LEU A 187 5.04 9.11 5.16
N ARG A 188 5.38 10.14 5.94
CA ARG A 188 5.05 11.53 5.59
C ARG A 188 5.65 11.95 4.26
N ALA A 189 6.92 11.65 4.01
CA ALA A 189 7.56 11.96 2.74
C ALA A 189 6.82 11.35 1.54
N VAL A 190 6.30 10.12 1.67
CA VAL A 190 5.46 9.49 0.65
C VAL A 190 4.15 10.25 0.47
N VAL A 191 3.47 10.60 1.56
CA VAL A 191 2.20 11.36 1.51
C VAL A 191 2.40 12.74 0.91
N ASP A 192 3.43 13.47 1.33
CA ASP A 192 3.75 14.80 0.82
C ASP A 192 4.06 14.74 -0.69
N SER A 193 4.78 13.71 -1.13
CA SER A 193 5.04 13.45 -2.56
C SER A 193 3.74 13.20 -3.35
N ILE A 194 2.80 12.43 -2.78
CA ILE A 194 1.49 12.18 -3.40
C ILE A 194 0.69 13.48 -3.49
N MET A 195 0.61 14.25 -2.40
CA MET A 195 -0.12 15.52 -2.36
C MET A 195 0.42 16.50 -3.39
N ALA A 196 1.73 16.72 -3.42
CA ALA A 196 2.37 17.60 -4.39
C ALA A 196 2.14 17.14 -5.84
N ALA A 197 2.16 15.83 -6.10
CA ALA A 197 1.87 15.29 -7.42
C ALA A 197 0.40 15.51 -7.84
N CYS A 198 -0.55 15.37 -6.91
CA CYS A 198 -1.96 15.62 -7.16
C CYS A 198 -2.27 17.11 -7.37
N GLU A 199 -1.65 18.02 -6.61
CA GLU A 199 -1.83 19.47 -6.76
C GLU A 199 -1.43 19.98 -8.16
N ASN A 200 -0.43 19.34 -8.78
CA ASN A 200 -0.01 19.64 -10.15
C ASN A 200 -1.00 19.15 -11.22
N ILE A 201 -1.94 18.26 -10.86
CA ILE A 201 -3.01 17.83 -11.76
C ILE A 201 -4.14 18.85 -11.75
N ASP A 202 -4.45 19.42 -10.58
CA ASP A 202 -5.48 20.43 -10.42
C ASP A 202 -5.07 21.80 -10.99
N ASN A 203 -3.76 22.05 -11.11
CA ASN A 203 -3.18 23.27 -11.69
C ASN A 203 -2.30 22.97 -12.92
N PRO A 204 -2.89 22.55 -14.06
CA PRO A 204 -2.15 22.15 -15.27
C PRO A 204 -1.40 23.29 -15.98
#